data_AF-A0ABD4KU95-F1
#
_entry.id   AF-A0ABD4KU95-F1
#
_cell.length_a   1.000
_cell.length_b   1.000
_cell.length_c   1.000
_cell.angle_alpha   90.00
_cell.angle_beta   90.00
_cell.angle_gamma   90.00
#
_symmetry.space_group_name_H-M   'P 1'
#
loop_
_entity.id
_entity.type
_entity.pdbx_description
1 polymer ?
#
loop_
_entity_poly.entity_id
_entity_poly.type
_entity_poly.pdbx_seq_one_letter_code
_entity_poly.pdbx_strand_id
1 'polypeptide(L)'
;GGSLPYDEQSWMTKAELKHFNCLTDNVDRSIYVDQCIKKKITKGKVINLKSLPPWVSEQIKRVVRKATNLYPSKRYKNATEFKADLHKIRPMTLDWSVCDGIPQLTASTSYRILSAGEVFTVQKKKSGDWRNDKTITGKDLKDL
;
A
#
# COMPACT_ATOMS: atom_id res chain seq x y z
N GLY A 1 0.23 -0.28 2.03
CA GLY A 1 0.31 -1.33 0.99
C GLY A 1 1.46 -1.01 0.06
N GLY A 2 2.33 -1.99 -0.16
CA GLY A 2 3.76 -1.74 -0.33
C GLY A 2 4.40 -1.89 1.04
N SER A 3 4.67 -3.13 1.45
CA SER A 3 5.47 -3.39 2.65
C SER A 3 6.89 -2.92 2.33
N LEU A 4 7.23 -1.73 2.81
CA LEU A 4 8.57 -1.14 2.71
C LEU A 4 9.16 -1.12 4.13
N PRO A 5 9.53 -2.29 4.69
CA PRO A 5 10.05 -2.36 6.03
C PRO A 5 11.39 -1.62 6.14
N TYR A 6 11.58 -0.94 7.27
CA TYR A 6 12.86 -0.32 7.62
C TYR A 6 13.90 -1.35 8.06
N ASP A 7 13.45 -2.48 8.59
CA ASP A 7 14.32 -3.58 8.96
C ASP A 7 14.84 -4.33 7.72
N GLU A 8 16.15 -4.54 7.67
CA GLU A 8 16.86 -5.16 6.55
C GLU A 8 16.51 -6.65 6.40
N GLN A 9 16.31 -7.34 7.52
CA GLN A 9 16.02 -8.78 7.56
C GLN A 9 14.63 -9.09 6.97
N SER A 10 13.69 -8.16 7.12
CA SER A 10 12.34 -8.22 6.55
C SER A 10 12.35 -8.25 5.02
N TRP A 11 13.46 -7.85 4.38
CA TRP A 11 13.65 -7.99 2.95
C TRP A 11 14.18 -9.37 2.54
N MET A 12 14.55 -10.25 3.46
CA MET A 12 15.10 -11.56 3.13
C MET A 12 14.03 -12.65 3.08
N THR A 13 14.26 -13.68 2.27
CA THR A 13 13.52 -14.95 2.39
C THR A 13 14.03 -15.76 3.58
N LYS A 14 13.27 -16.77 4.03
CA LYS A 14 13.71 -17.66 5.13
C LYS A 14 15.07 -18.31 4.87
N ALA A 15 15.37 -18.65 3.61
CA ALA A 15 16.65 -19.24 3.22
C ALA A 15 17.80 -18.21 3.24
N GLU A 16 17.56 -17.00 2.74
CA GLU A 16 18.53 -15.89 2.77
C GLU A 16 18.83 -15.47 4.22
N LEU A 17 17.81 -15.41 5.08
CA LEU A 17 17.97 -15.12 6.51
C LEU A 17 18.81 -16.18 7.23
N LYS A 18 18.62 -17.47 6.89
CA LYS A 18 19.45 -18.56 7.43
C LYS A 18 20.92 -18.38 7.05
N HIS A 19 21.20 -17.98 5.81
CA HIS A 19 22.57 -17.72 5.36
C HIS A 19 23.16 -16.50 6.07
N PHE A 20 22.41 -15.42 6.17
CA PHE A 20 22.82 -14.21 6.90
C PHE A 20 23.21 -14.50 8.35
N ASN A 21 22.42 -15.33 9.04
CA ASN A 21 22.70 -15.71 10.43
C ASN A 21 23.97 -16.56 10.59
N CYS A 22 24.41 -17.25 9.53
CA CYS A 22 25.68 -18.00 9.54
C CYS A 22 26.90 -17.11 9.31
N LEU A 23 26.73 -15.89 8.76
CA LEU A 23 27.83 -14.95 8.61
C LEU A 23 28.22 -14.41 9.98
N THR A 24 29.50 -14.41 10.29
CA THR A 24 30.03 -13.89 11.57
C THR A 24 30.58 -12.47 11.44
N ASP A 25 31.07 -12.11 10.26
CA ASP A 25 31.62 -10.79 9.99
C ASP A 25 30.52 -9.77 9.64
N ASN A 26 30.66 -8.55 10.15
CA ASN A 26 29.67 -7.49 9.94
C ASN A 26 29.75 -6.87 8.54
N VAL A 27 30.94 -6.87 7.91
CA VAL A 27 31.09 -6.35 6.54
C VAL A 27 30.41 -7.30 5.56
N ASP A 28 30.68 -8.60 5.69
CA ASP A 28 30.02 -9.63 4.86
C ASP A 28 28.50 -9.60 4.99
N ARG A 29 27.99 -9.41 6.22
CA ARG A 29 26.56 -9.23 6.48
C ARG A 29 25.97 -8.05 5.72
N SER A 30 26.62 -6.89 5.78
CA SER A 30 26.17 -5.68 5.08
C SER A 30 26.14 -5.89 3.56
N ILE A 31 27.21 -6.49 3.00
CA ILE A 31 27.29 -6.78 1.57
C ILE A 31 26.17 -7.74 1.15
N TYR A 32 25.88 -8.75 1.96
CA TYR A 32 24.85 -9.73 1.68
C TYR A 32 23.43 -9.13 1.69
N VAL A 33 23.15 -8.23 2.65
CA VAL A 33 21.90 -7.47 2.71
C VAL A 33 21.69 -6.68 1.41
N ASP A 34 22.69 -5.92 0.99
CA ASP A 34 22.64 -5.12 -0.23
C ASP A 34 22.38 -5.99 -1.47
N GLN A 35 23.04 -7.14 -1.56
CA GLN A 35 22.81 -8.10 -2.64
C GLN A 35 21.37 -8.63 -2.66
N CYS A 36 20.80 -8.96 -1.49
CA CYS A 36 19.42 -9.43 -1.37
C CYS A 36 18.42 -8.36 -1.80
N ILE A 37 18.61 -7.12 -1.34
CA ILE A 37 17.75 -5.98 -1.71
C ILE A 37 17.88 -5.68 -3.21
N LYS A 38 19.11 -5.61 -3.74
CA LYS A 38 19.37 -5.42 -5.17
C LYS A 38 18.68 -6.48 -6.02
N LYS A 39 18.75 -7.75 -5.63
CA LYS A 39 18.08 -8.87 -6.29
C LYS A 39 16.55 -8.72 -6.27
N LYS A 40 15.96 -8.16 -5.22
CA LYS A 40 14.51 -7.86 -5.18
C LYS A 40 14.14 -6.70 -6.09
N ILE A 41 14.94 -5.64 -6.10
CA ILE A 41 14.76 -4.47 -6.98
C ILE A 41 14.79 -4.90 -8.44
N THR A 42 15.83 -5.62 -8.86
CA THR A 42 16.02 -6.05 -10.26
C THR A 42 14.95 -7.05 -10.73
N LYS A 43 14.33 -7.79 -9.80
CA LYS A 43 13.19 -8.67 -10.11
C LYS A 43 11.83 -7.95 -10.07
N GLY A 44 11.79 -6.65 -9.75
CA GLY A 44 10.54 -5.90 -9.61
C GLY A 44 9.65 -6.39 -8.45
N LYS A 45 10.24 -7.05 -7.45
CA LYS A 45 9.50 -7.66 -6.32
C LYS A 45 9.44 -6.77 -5.07
N VAL A 46 9.95 -5.55 -5.14
CA VAL A 46 9.93 -4.60 -4.02
C VAL A 46 8.51 -4.11 -3.73
N ILE A 47 7.73 -3.87 -4.78
CA ILE A 47 6.40 -3.26 -4.64
C ILE A 47 5.33 -4.34 -4.82
N ASN A 48 4.57 -4.58 -3.76
CA ASN A 48 3.42 -5.46 -3.80
C ASN A 48 2.11 -4.65 -3.78
N LEU A 49 1.62 -4.25 -4.96
CA LEU A 49 0.35 -3.50 -5.08
C LEU A 49 -0.87 -4.32 -4.64
N LYS A 50 -0.79 -5.65 -4.59
CA LYS A 50 -1.88 -6.50 -4.08
C LYS A 50 -2.06 -6.40 -2.57
N SER A 51 -1.04 -5.90 -1.86
CA SER A 51 -1.11 -5.60 -0.42
C SER A 51 -1.73 -4.24 -0.10
N LEU A 52 -2.11 -3.45 -1.12
CA LEU A 52 -2.86 -2.23 -0.91
C LEU A 52 -4.29 -2.56 -0.48
N PRO A 53 -4.89 -1.76 0.41
CA PRO A 53 -6.29 -1.91 0.76
C PRO A 53 -7.22 -1.88 -0.47
N PRO A 54 -8.41 -2.51 -0.37
CA PRO A 54 -9.34 -2.60 -1.48
C PRO A 54 -9.85 -1.24 -1.96
N TRP A 55 -9.98 -0.27 -1.05
CA TRP A 55 -10.41 1.10 -1.37
C TRP A 55 -9.40 1.91 -2.21
N VAL A 56 -8.17 1.41 -2.41
CA VAL A 56 -7.20 2.07 -3.30
C VAL A 56 -7.57 1.80 -4.75
N SER A 57 -7.90 2.86 -5.48
CA SER A 57 -8.36 2.79 -6.87
C SER A 57 -7.31 2.19 -7.82
N GLU A 58 -7.77 1.54 -8.89
CA GLU A 58 -6.85 1.00 -9.91
C GLU A 58 -6.10 2.11 -10.66
N GLN A 59 -6.66 3.32 -10.73
CA GLN A 59 -6.01 4.48 -11.35
C GLN A 59 -4.72 4.86 -10.60
N ILE A 60 -4.76 4.92 -9.27
CA ILE A 60 -3.56 5.13 -8.45
C ILE A 60 -2.58 3.98 -8.63
N LYS A 61 -3.07 2.73 -8.57
CA LYS A 61 -2.22 1.54 -8.76
C LYS A 61 -1.51 1.57 -10.11
N ARG A 62 -2.17 2.03 -11.18
CA ARG A 62 -1.56 2.22 -12.52
C ARG A 62 -0.46 3.29 -12.51
N VAL A 63 -0.70 4.44 -11.89
CA VAL A 63 0.30 5.51 -11.76
C VAL A 63 1.54 5.01 -11.01
N VAL A 64 1.36 4.34 -9.86
CA VAL A 64 2.48 3.73 -9.12
C VAL A 64 3.22 2.72 -9.98
N ARG A 65 2.50 1.81 -10.66
CA ARG A 65 3.08 0.78 -11.53
C ARG A 65 3.91 1.37 -12.68
N LYS A 66 3.48 2.49 -13.27
CA LYS A 66 4.25 3.22 -14.30
C LYS A 66 5.50 3.86 -13.68
N ALA A 67 5.35 4.58 -12.57
CA ALA A 67 6.46 5.25 -11.90
C ALA A 67 7.58 4.27 -11.49
N THR A 68 7.21 3.07 -11.05
CA THR A 68 8.14 2.07 -10.52
C THR A 68 8.37 0.91 -11.48
N ASN A 69 8.19 1.14 -12.78
CA ASN A 69 8.40 0.09 -13.79
C ASN A 69 9.86 -0.40 -13.77
N LEU A 70 10.08 -1.69 -14.02
CA LEU A 70 11.45 -2.22 -14.07
C LEU A 70 12.26 -1.60 -15.23
N TYR A 71 11.60 -1.32 -16.35
CA TYR A 71 12.22 -0.71 -17.53
C TYR A 71 12.16 0.82 -17.42
N PRO A 72 13.32 1.52 -17.38
CA PRO A 72 13.35 2.98 -17.27
C PRO A 72 12.59 3.69 -18.39
N SER A 73 12.62 3.16 -19.61
CA SER A 73 11.90 3.70 -20.77
C SER A 73 10.37 3.68 -20.65
N LYS A 74 9.83 2.83 -19.76
CA LYS A 74 8.40 2.73 -19.48
C LYS A 74 7.97 3.59 -18.29
N ARG A 75 8.90 4.22 -17.58
CA ARG A 75 8.61 5.16 -16.49
C ARG A 75 8.19 6.51 -17.03
N TYR A 76 7.70 7.36 -16.15
CA TYR A 76 7.56 8.79 -16.44
C TYR A 76 8.92 9.37 -16.83
N LYS A 77 8.94 10.25 -17.84
CA LYS A 77 10.19 10.86 -18.33
C LYS A 77 10.83 11.75 -17.26
N ASN A 78 10.00 12.40 -16.46
CA ASN A 78 10.43 13.29 -15.38
C ASN A 78 9.34 13.40 -14.29
N ALA A 79 9.70 14.08 -13.19
CA ALA A 79 8.80 14.30 -12.06
C ALA A 79 7.56 15.15 -12.44
N THR A 80 7.67 16.04 -13.42
CA THR A 80 6.56 16.89 -13.88
C THR A 80 5.47 16.06 -14.56
N GLU A 81 5.84 15.12 -15.44
CA GLU A 81 4.88 14.22 -16.10
C GLU A 81 4.17 13.34 -15.06
N PHE A 82 4.92 12.81 -14.09
CA PHE A 82 4.36 12.05 -12.97
C PHE A 82 3.36 12.88 -12.15
N LYS A 83 3.75 14.10 -11.76
CA LYS A 83 2.89 15.03 -11.02
C LYS A 83 1.63 15.38 -11.82
N ALA A 84 1.74 15.61 -13.12
CA ALA A 84 0.59 15.90 -13.98
C ALA A 84 -0.42 14.75 -13.99
N ASP A 85 0.04 13.50 -14.10
CA ASP A 85 -0.84 12.33 -14.02
C ASP A 85 -1.51 12.17 -12.65
N LEU A 86 -0.79 12.44 -11.55
CA LEU A 86 -1.39 12.49 -10.21
C LEU A 86 -2.50 13.54 -10.11
N HIS A 87 -2.29 14.74 -10.66
CA HIS A 87 -3.30 15.79 -10.66
C HIS A 87 -4.55 15.40 -11.47
N LYS A 88 -4.39 14.70 -12.60
CA LYS A 88 -5.52 14.23 -13.41
C LYS A 88 -6.42 13.25 -12.65
N ILE A 89 -5.83 12.34 -11.87
CA ILE A 89 -6.61 11.32 -11.14
C ILE A 89 -7.12 11.81 -9.77
N ARG A 90 -6.62 12.95 -9.27
CA ARG A 90 -6.99 13.49 -7.95
C ARG A 90 -8.50 13.68 -7.78
N PRO A 91 -9.27 14.25 -8.74
CA PRO A 91 -10.72 14.42 -8.57
C PRO A 91 -11.51 13.12 -8.50
N MET A 92 -10.96 12.03 -9.07
CA MET A 92 -11.59 10.70 -9.08
C MET A 92 -11.16 9.84 -7.88
N THR A 93 -10.22 10.34 -7.08
CA THR A 93 -9.66 9.61 -5.94
C THR A 93 -10.43 9.98 -4.68
N LEU A 94 -10.96 8.96 -4.01
CA LEU A 94 -11.58 9.10 -2.70
C LEU A 94 -10.50 9.23 -1.62
N ASP A 95 -10.70 10.17 -0.69
CA ASP A 95 -9.76 10.47 0.38
C ASP A 95 -9.94 9.50 1.57
N TRP A 96 -9.44 8.28 1.37
CA TRP A 96 -9.41 7.25 2.40
C TRP A 96 -8.14 7.35 3.24
N SER A 97 -8.34 7.32 4.55
CA SER A 97 -7.27 7.30 5.56
C SER A 97 -7.56 6.24 6.61
N VAL A 98 -6.57 5.91 7.44
CA VAL A 98 -6.75 5.04 8.60
C VAL A 98 -6.52 5.89 9.84
N CYS A 99 -7.58 6.10 10.63
CA CYS A 99 -7.56 6.87 11.87
C CYS A 99 -7.80 5.90 13.03
N ASP A 100 -6.87 5.80 13.99
CA ASP A 100 -6.97 4.88 15.14
C ASP A 100 -7.26 3.43 14.74
N GLY A 101 -6.66 2.97 13.64
CA GLY A 101 -6.88 1.63 13.08
C GLY A 101 -8.18 1.45 12.30
N ILE A 102 -8.99 2.51 12.17
CA ILE A 102 -10.30 2.48 11.50
C ILE A 102 -10.17 3.15 10.12
N PRO A 103 -10.50 2.45 9.01
CA PRO A 103 -10.59 3.06 7.70
C PRO A 103 -11.70 4.11 7.65
N GLN A 104 -11.37 5.33 7.24
CA GLN A 104 -12.27 6.46 7.13
C GLN A 104 -12.14 7.16 5.78
N LEU A 105 -13.27 7.35 5.10
CA LEU A 105 -13.42 8.21 3.93
C LEU A 105 -13.82 9.61 4.36
N THR A 106 -13.01 10.59 4.00
CA THR A 106 -13.33 12.02 4.20
C THR A 106 -13.97 12.59 2.93
N ALA A 107 -15.24 12.98 3.04
CA ALA A 107 -15.99 13.62 1.97
C ALA A 107 -17.18 14.40 2.55
N SER A 108 -17.98 15.05 1.70
CA SER A 108 -19.22 15.75 2.10
C SER A 108 -20.18 14.86 2.89
N THR A 109 -20.23 13.58 2.54
CA THR A 109 -20.70 12.51 3.43
C THR A 109 -19.52 11.59 3.68
N SER A 110 -19.03 11.61 4.91
CA SER A 110 -17.89 10.80 5.34
C SER A 110 -18.37 9.41 5.78
N TYR A 111 -17.53 8.41 5.61
CA TYR A 111 -17.81 7.03 5.98
C TYR A 111 -16.66 6.46 6.80
N ARG A 112 -16.95 5.54 7.72
CA ARG A 112 -15.93 4.73 8.40
C ARG A 112 -16.36 3.29 8.52
N ILE A 113 -15.40 2.39 8.48
CA ILE A 113 -15.64 0.94 8.52
C ILE A 113 -15.18 0.41 9.86
N LEU A 114 -16.12 -0.03 10.70
CA LEU A 114 -15.84 -0.64 11.99
C LEU A 114 -15.85 -2.16 11.83
N SER A 115 -14.83 -2.83 12.37
CA SER A 115 -14.80 -4.29 12.52
C SER A 115 -15.18 -4.64 13.95
N ALA A 116 -16.23 -5.45 14.11
CA ALA A 116 -16.64 -6.05 15.37
C ALA A 116 -16.53 -7.57 15.24
N GLY A 117 -15.32 -8.09 15.38
CA GLY A 117 -15.01 -9.50 15.09
C GLY A 117 -15.04 -9.78 13.58
N GLU A 118 -15.82 -10.77 13.16
CA GLU A 118 -15.94 -11.15 11.73
C GLU A 118 -16.91 -10.28 10.92
N VAL A 119 -17.61 -9.36 11.58
CA VAL A 119 -18.63 -8.52 10.93
C VAL A 119 -18.10 -7.10 10.75
N PHE A 120 -18.28 -6.57 9.54
CA PHE A 120 -18.03 -5.17 9.24
C PHE A 120 -19.32 -4.37 9.30
N THR A 121 -19.25 -3.18 9.90
CA THR A 121 -20.35 -2.21 9.91
C THR A 121 -19.85 -0.88 9.36
N VAL A 122 -20.68 -0.25 8.53
CA VAL A 122 -20.38 1.06 7.95
C VAL A 122 -21.14 2.11 8.74
N GLN A 123 -20.43 3.16 9.14
CA GLN A 123 -21.03 4.36 9.71
C GLN A 123 -20.85 5.52 8.76
N LYS A 124 -21.88 6.36 8.62
CA LYS A 124 -21.83 7.60 7.84
C LYS A 124 -21.99 8.83 8.72
N LYS A 125 -21.44 9.94 8.25
CA LYS A 125 -21.55 11.26 8.85
C LYS A 125 -21.69 12.31 7.75
N LYS A 126 -22.77 13.08 7.79
CA LYS A 126 -23.00 14.25 6.92
C LYS A 126 -22.89 15.56 7.71
N SER A 127 -23.46 15.57 8.92
CA SER A 127 -23.30 16.61 9.94
C SER A 127 -23.49 15.96 11.32
N GLY A 128 -22.76 16.42 12.34
CA GLY A 128 -22.85 15.87 13.70
C GLY A 128 -22.15 14.52 13.88
N ASP A 129 -22.81 13.59 14.56
CA ASP A 129 -22.23 12.31 14.97
C ASP A 129 -22.33 11.20 13.93
N TRP A 130 -21.49 10.18 14.10
CA TRP A 130 -21.49 8.97 13.29
C TRP A 130 -22.75 8.14 13.53
N ARG A 131 -23.41 7.70 12.45
CA ARG A 131 -24.60 6.84 12.52
C ARG A 131 -24.41 5.61 11.65
N ASN A 132 -24.89 4.46 12.12
CA ASN A 132 -24.86 3.22 11.35
C ASN A 132 -25.62 3.37 10.04
N ASP A 133 -24.99 2.96 8.94
CA ASP A 133 -25.63 2.88 7.64
C ASP A 133 -26.01 1.43 7.34
N LYS A 134 -27.31 1.13 7.37
CA LYS A 134 -27.82 -0.23 7.18
C LYS A 134 -27.95 -0.62 5.71
N THR A 135 -27.72 0.30 4.77
CA THR A 135 -27.84 0.03 3.32
C THR A 135 -26.58 -0.60 2.74
N ILE A 136 -25.45 -0.54 3.44
CA ILE A 136 -24.18 -1.12 3.00
C ILE A 136 -23.90 -2.35 3.87
N THR A 137 -24.01 -3.54 3.28
CA THR A 137 -23.77 -4.81 3.96
C THR A 137 -22.79 -5.65 3.16
N GLY A 138 -21.70 -6.07 3.79
CA GLY A 138 -20.68 -6.93 3.20
C GLY A 138 -20.05 -7.83 4.26
N LYS A 139 -19.61 -9.02 3.85
CA LYS A 139 -18.89 -9.96 4.73
C LYS A 139 -17.38 -9.75 4.63
N ASP A 140 -16.88 -9.35 3.47
CA ASP A 140 -15.49 -8.96 3.26
C ASP A 140 -15.40 -7.43 3.05
N LEU A 141 -14.25 -6.85 3.41
CA LEU A 141 -13.90 -5.46 3.14
C LEU A 141 -13.92 -5.12 1.64
N LYS A 142 -13.79 -6.11 0.76
CA LYS A 142 -13.95 -5.95 -0.70
C LYS A 142 -15.40 -5.79 -1.15
N ASP A 143 -16.35 -6.24 -0.33
CA ASP A 143 -17.78 -6.20 -0.62
C ASP A 143 -18.44 -4.90 -0.13
N LEU A 144 -17.69 -4.08 0.63
CA LEU A 144 -18.09 -2.78 1.18
C LEU A 144 -17.60 -1.63 0.30
#